data_AF-A0A3S2VT61-F1
#
_entry.id   AF-A0A3S2VT61-F1
#
_cell.length_a   1.000
_cell.length_b   1.000
_cell.length_c   1.000
_cell.angle_alpha   90.00
_cell.angle_beta   90.00
_cell.angle_gamma   90.00
#
_symmetry.space_group_name_H-M   'P 1'
#
loop_
_entity.id
_entity.type
_entity.pdbx_description
1 polymer ?
#
loop_
_entity_poly.entity_id
_entity_poly.type
_entity_poly.pdbx_seq_one_letter_code
_entity_poly.pdbx_strand_id
1 'polypeptide(L)'
;MSGRRLRNFCVVAGTAAALTIATATGAWANWSKSPFSLVQGTTSQQWVDEQYNEFHFTGCDQAGTSNSVNVALWQQIDFGTDTKIDTSTLTNCFNGAGYTSTATQSNLPYDSYYLEVTKLGSGCGACTGAADKVSVDTTLAD
;
A
#
# COMPACT_ATOMS: atom_id res chain seq x y z
N MET A 1 -7.26 -9.33 72.72
CA MET A 1 -6.30 -10.04 71.85
C MET A 1 -7.05 -10.62 70.66
N SER A 2 -6.38 -10.74 69.50
CA SER A 2 -6.90 -11.10 68.16
C SER A 2 -7.39 -9.89 67.34
N GLY A 3 -6.79 -9.44 66.24
CA GLY A 3 -5.66 -9.93 65.46
C GLY A 3 -6.07 -10.37 64.04
N ARG A 4 -5.72 -9.54 63.04
CA ARG A 4 -5.55 -9.83 61.59
C ARG A 4 -6.87 -10.07 60.79
N ARG A 5 -7.07 -9.55 59.57
CA ARG A 5 -6.20 -9.44 58.39
C ARG A 5 -6.76 -8.37 57.43
N LEU A 6 -5.88 -7.54 56.87
CA LEU A 6 -6.14 -6.71 55.68
C LEU A 6 -6.42 -7.60 54.45
N ARG A 7 -7.28 -7.10 53.55
CA ARG A 7 -7.22 -7.40 52.12
C ARG A 7 -7.25 -6.09 51.34
N ASN A 8 -6.10 -5.74 50.76
CA ASN A 8 -5.96 -4.73 49.74
C ASN A 8 -6.85 -5.09 48.54
N PHE A 9 -7.82 -4.25 48.22
CA PHE A 9 -8.45 -4.26 46.90
C PHE A 9 -7.67 -3.28 46.02
N CYS A 10 -6.77 -3.81 45.21
CA CYS A 10 -6.20 -3.06 44.09
C CYS A 10 -7.31 -2.87 43.06
N VAL A 11 -7.84 -1.65 43.00
CA VAL A 11 -8.68 -1.20 41.89
C VAL A 11 -7.75 -1.04 40.69
N VAL A 12 -7.81 -1.99 39.76
CA VAL A 12 -7.17 -1.85 38.45
C VAL A 12 -7.97 -0.78 37.71
N ALA A 13 -7.41 0.42 37.63
CA ALA A 13 -7.90 1.48 36.76
C ALA A 13 -7.71 1.01 35.31
N GLY A 14 -8.74 0.41 34.74
CA GLY A 14 -8.78 0.06 33.32
C GLY A 14 -8.91 1.35 32.52
N THR A 15 -7.80 1.85 31.99
CA THR A 15 -7.84 2.88 30.95
C THR A 15 -8.46 2.25 29.70
N ALA A 16 -9.71 2.58 29.43
CA ALA A 16 -10.30 2.35 28.12
C ALA A 16 -9.52 3.21 27.11
N ALA A 17 -8.67 2.57 26.31
CA ALA A 17 -8.09 3.20 25.15
C ALA A 17 -9.22 3.38 24.13
N ALA A 18 -9.89 4.53 24.18
CA ALA A 18 -10.72 4.98 23.07
C ALA A 18 -9.77 5.28 21.91
N LEU A 19 -9.71 4.35 20.95
CA LEU A 19 -9.10 4.61 19.65
C LEU A 19 -9.95 5.66 18.95
N THR A 20 -9.62 6.93 19.14
CA THR A 20 -10.05 8.00 18.25
C THR A 20 -9.47 7.69 16.87
N ILE A 21 -10.30 7.14 15.99
CA ILE A 21 -10.02 7.12 14.55
C ILE A 21 -10.09 8.58 14.12
N ALA A 22 -8.94 9.24 14.07
CA ALA A 22 -8.82 10.56 13.49
C ALA A 22 -9.11 10.42 11.99
N THR A 23 -10.31 10.78 11.56
CA THR A 23 -10.62 11.00 10.14
C THR A 23 -9.96 12.32 9.73
N ALA A 24 -8.67 12.27 9.43
CA ALA A 24 -7.99 13.36 8.77
C ALA A 24 -8.51 13.44 7.33
N THR A 25 -9.40 14.40 7.04
CA THR A 25 -9.85 14.70 5.66
C THR A 25 -8.85 15.62 4.96
N GLY A 26 -7.57 15.24 4.96
CA GLY A 26 -6.57 15.74 4.02
C GLY A 26 -6.24 14.60 3.05
N ALA A 27 -5.74 14.91 1.86
CA ALA A 27 -5.06 13.90 1.04
C ALA A 27 -4.09 13.14 1.96
N TRP A 28 -4.34 11.86 2.21
CA TRP A 28 -3.55 11.13 3.19
C TRP A 28 -2.31 10.59 2.52
N ALA A 29 -1.32 11.49 2.52
CA ALA A 29 0.11 11.32 2.68
C ALA A 29 0.72 10.09 2.01
N ASN A 30 1.61 10.38 1.06
CA ASN A 30 2.73 9.55 0.63
C ASN A 30 2.97 8.36 1.56
N TRP A 31 2.84 7.14 1.05
CA TRP A 31 3.07 5.94 1.83
C TRP A 31 4.19 5.10 1.21
N SER A 32 4.80 4.26 2.01
CA SER A 32 5.75 3.27 1.50
C SER A 32 5.68 1.98 2.28
N LYS A 33 6.06 0.88 1.63
CA LYS A 33 6.12 -0.45 2.21
C LYS A 33 7.35 -1.18 1.72
N SER A 34 7.97 -1.94 2.61
CA SER A 34 9.13 -2.78 2.33
C SER A 34 9.08 -4.01 3.23
N PRO A 35 9.10 -5.24 2.69
CA PRO A 35 8.93 -5.62 1.28
C PRO A 35 7.44 -5.58 0.84
N PHE A 36 7.20 -5.60 -0.48
CA PHE A 36 5.87 -5.68 -1.08
C PHE A 36 5.75 -6.92 -1.97
N SER A 37 4.66 -7.69 -1.85
CA SER A 37 4.46 -8.87 -2.68
C SER A 37 3.96 -8.47 -4.07
N LEU A 38 4.56 -9.04 -5.11
CA LEU A 38 4.13 -8.85 -6.49
C LEU A 38 3.20 -9.97 -6.96
N VAL A 39 2.67 -10.82 -6.08
CA VAL A 39 1.73 -11.88 -6.47
C VAL A 39 0.47 -11.26 -7.05
N GLN A 40 -0.05 -11.84 -8.13
CA GLN A 40 -1.28 -11.41 -8.77
C GLN A 40 -2.45 -11.32 -7.76
N GLY A 41 -3.18 -10.20 -7.79
CA GLY A 41 -4.26 -9.87 -6.86
C GLY A 41 -3.79 -9.21 -5.56
N THR A 42 -2.49 -9.01 -5.35
CA THR A 42 -2.00 -8.25 -4.20
C THR A 42 -2.38 -6.79 -4.33
N THR A 43 -3.07 -6.26 -3.32
CA THR A 43 -3.41 -4.84 -3.24
C THR A 43 -2.51 -4.09 -2.28
N SER A 44 -2.32 -2.80 -2.55
CA SER A 44 -1.61 -1.90 -1.64
C SER A 44 -2.50 -1.44 -0.49
N GLN A 45 -1.89 -0.68 0.42
CA GLN A 45 -2.68 0.23 1.23
C GLN A 45 -3.37 1.24 0.31
N GLN A 46 -4.58 1.65 0.67
CA GLN A 46 -5.25 2.75 0.00
C GLN A 46 -4.51 4.08 0.31
N TRP A 47 -4.81 5.14 -0.43
CA TRP A 47 -4.48 6.55 -0.11
C TRP A 47 -5.53 7.49 -0.72
N VAL A 48 -5.71 8.72 -0.19
CA VAL A 48 -6.51 9.73 -0.89
C VAL A 48 -5.57 10.70 -1.50
N ASP A 49 -5.86 10.99 -2.75
CA ASP A 49 -5.11 11.92 -3.55
C ASP A 49 -6.07 12.81 -4.33
N GLU A 50 -5.55 13.96 -4.76
CA GLU A 50 -6.14 14.78 -5.80
C GLU A 50 -5.11 15.10 -6.87
N GLN A 51 -5.53 14.99 -8.12
CA GLN A 51 -4.80 15.43 -9.30
C GLN A 51 -3.52 14.69 -9.66
N TYR A 52 -2.72 14.17 -8.73
CA TYR A 52 -1.38 13.65 -9.01
C TYR A 52 -0.94 12.48 -8.13
N ASN A 53 -0.69 11.34 -8.77
CA ASN A 53 -0.08 10.19 -8.12
C ASN A 53 1.18 9.75 -8.85
N GLU A 54 2.29 9.65 -8.13
CA GLU A 54 3.52 9.01 -8.60
C GLU A 54 3.81 7.79 -7.74
N PHE A 55 4.03 6.64 -8.35
CA PHE A 55 4.38 5.43 -7.61
C PHE A 55 5.67 4.80 -8.11
N HIS A 56 6.43 4.30 -7.15
CA HIS A 56 7.77 3.76 -7.34
C HIS A 56 7.84 2.33 -6.84
N PHE A 57 8.41 1.47 -7.65
CA PHE A 57 8.77 0.09 -7.29
C PHE A 57 10.27 -0.04 -7.43
N THR A 58 10.96 -0.37 -6.34
CA THR A 58 12.42 -0.52 -6.30
C THR A 58 12.78 -1.96 -5.99
N GLY A 59 13.79 -2.47 -6.71
CA GLY A 59 14.37 -3.80 -6.44
C GLY A 59 13.34 -4.91 -6.57
N CYS A 60 12.82 -5.10 -7.78
CA CYS A 60 11.87 -6.16 -8.05
C CYS A 60 12.57 -7.48 -8.37
N ASP A 61 12.05 -8.57 -7.81
CA ASP A 61 12.37 -9.93 -8.18
C ASP A 61 11.10 -10.67 -8.62
N GLN A 62 11.25 -11.61 -9.54
CA GLN A 62 10.21 -12.59 -9.82
C GLN A 62 10.80 -13.93 -10.19
N ALA A 63 10.08 -14.99 -9.83
CA ALA A 63 10.27 -16.29 -10.40
C ALA A 63 9.66 -16.30 -11.80
N GLY A 64 10.45 -16.59 -12.84
CA GLY A 64 9.96 -16.64 -14.23
C GLY A 64 11.06 -16.38 -15.24
N THR A 65 10.67 -16.24 -16.52
CA THR A 65 11.60 -15.96 -17.63
C THR A 65 11.51 -14.53 -18.13
N SER A 66 10.37 -13.85 -17.94
CA SER A 66 10.21 -12.46 -18.34
C SER A 66 10.03 -11.55 -17.13
N ASN A 67 10.80 -10.47 -17.09
CA ASN A 67 10.85 -9.56 -15.95
C ASN A 67 9.95 -8.34 -16.17
N SER A 68 8.67 -8.47 -15.83
CA SER A 68 7.71 -7.37 -15.77
C SER A 68 6.66 -7.54 -14.67
N VAL A 69 6.02 -6.45 -14.26
CA VAL A 69 4.82 -6.45 -13.42
C VAL A 69 3.84 -5.39 -13.92
N ASN A 70 2.57 -5.75 -14.02
CA ASN A 70 1.49 -4.85 -14.37
C ASN A 70 0.74 -4.47 -13.11
N VAL A 71 0.69 -3.17 -12.84
CA VAL A 71 0.05 -2.59 -11.66
C VAL A 71 -1.11 -1.73 -12.14
N ALA A 72 -2.31 -2.00 -11.66
CA ALA A 72 -3.48 -1.18 -11.90
C ALA A 72 -3.66 -0.18 -10.77
N LEU A 73 -4.00 1.07 -11.14
CA LEU A 73 -4.51 2.06 -10.20
C LEU A 73 -6.04 1.98 -10.21
N TRP A 74 -6.62 1.80 -9.04
CA TRP A 74 -8.07 1.76 -8.83
C TRP A 74 -8.51 2.97 -8.03
N GLN A 75 -9.59 3.59 -8.48
CA GLN A 75 -10.38 4.53 -7.69
C GLN A 75 -11.43 3.71 -6.93
N GLN A 76 -11.40 3.82 -5.61
CA GLN A 76 -12.42 3.25 -4.75
C GLN A 76 -13.64 4.15 -4.77
N ILE A 77 -14.81 3.61 -5.13
CA ILE A 77 -16.06 4.38 -5.17
C ILE A 77 -16.92 4.01 -3.98
N ASP A 78 -17.15 4.96 -3.08
CA ASP A 78 -18.06 4.77 -1.96
C ASP A 78 -19.46 4.35 -2.44
N PHE A 79 -19.93 3.20 -1.95
CA PHE A 79 -21.21 2.60 -2.32
C PHE A 79 -21.37 2.26 -3.82
N GLY A 80 -20.25 2.08 -4.53
CA GLY A 80 -20.22 1.74 -5.95
C GLY A 80 -19.32 0.54 -6.28
N THR A 81 -19.00 0.40 -7.57
CA THR A 81 -17.96 -0.52 -8.05
C THR A 81 -16.70 0.27 -8.30
N ASP A 82 -15.59 -0.17 -7.74
CA ASP A 82 -14.28 0.44 -7.95
C ASP A 82 -13.98 0.56 -9.45
N THR A 83 -13.41 1.70 -9.85
CA THR A 83 -13.11 1.99 -11.25
C THR A 83 -11.62 1.93 -11.48
N LYS A 84 -11.19 1.15 -12.46
CA LYS A 84 -9.78 1.11 -12.86
C LYS A 84 -9.45 2.36 -13.66
N ILE A 85 -8.50 3.14 -13.15
CA ILE A 85 -8.07 4.40 -13.74
C ILE A 85 -6.97 4.17 -14.77
N ASP A 86 -5.94 3.43 -14.40
CA ASP A 86 -4.82 3.15 -15.29
C ASP A 86 -4.22 1.76 -15.04
N THR A 87 -3.40 1.30 -15.98
CA THR A 87 -2.56 0.12 -15.81
C THR A 87 -1.15 0.40 -16.32
N SER A 88 -0.19 0.44 -15.40
CA SER A 88 1.22 0.68 -15.70
C SER A 88 2.00 -0.64 -15.73
N THR A 89 2.84 -0.81 -16.75
CA THR A 89 3.75 -1.96 -16.87
C THR A 89 5.15 -1.55 -16.43
N LEU A 90 5.65 -2.17 -15.36
CA LEU A 90 6.93 -1.86 -14.74
C LEU A 90 7.94 -2.96 -15.08
N THR A 91 9.11 -2.56 -15.58
CA THR A 91 10.18 -3.47 -16.02
C THR A 91 11.55 -3.10 -15.47
N ASN A 92 11.83 -1.79 -15.33
CA ASN A 92 13.13 -1.30 -14.88
C ASN A 92 13.52 -1.80 -13.48
N CYS A 93 12.57 -1.94 -12.55
CA CYS A 93 12.86 -2.38 -11.19
C CYS A 93 13.43 -3.80 -11.11
N PHE A 94 13.27 -4.62 -12.15
CA PHE A 94 13.84 -5.96 -12.23
C PHE A 94 15.30 -6.00 -12.71
N ASN A 95 15.89 -4.85 -13.04
CA ASN A 95 17.31 -4.77 -13.43
C ASN A 95 18.27 -4.93 -12.23
N GLY A 96 17.75 -4.91 -11.00
CA GLY A 96 18.48 -5.18 -9.76
C GLY A 96 17.95 -4.38 -8.57
N ALA A 97 18.46 -4.66 -7.36
CA ALA A 97 17.99 -4.09 -6.10
C ALA A 97 17.97 -2.55 -6.04
N GLY A 98 18.84 -1.88 -6.80
CA GLY A 98 18.92 -0.41 -6.84
C GLY A 98 18.10 0.25 -7.95
N TYR A 99 17.43 -0.52 -8.80
CA TYR A 99 16.67 0.03 -9.93
C TYR A 99 15.23 0.29 -9.53
N THR A 100 14.69 1.42 -10.00
CA THR A 100 13.32 1.86 -9.71
C THR A 100 12.53 1.98 -11.00
N SER A 101 11.33 1.42 -11.00
CA SER A 101 10.29 1.74 -11.97
C SER A 101 9.36 2.77 -11.38
N THR A 102 9.12 3.83 -12.13
CA THR A 102 8.21 4.92 -11.76
C THR A 102 7.06 4.96 -12.74
N ALA A 103 5.86 5.21 -12.26
CA ALA A 103 4.73 5.59 -13.08
C ALA A 103 3.95 6.73 -12.43
N THR A 104 3.46 7.62 -13.28
CA THR A 104 2.86 8.89 -12.88
C THR A 104 1.48 8.99 -13.49
N GLN A 105 0.52 9.45 -12.70
CA GLN A 105 -0.87 9.64 -13.06
C GLN A 105 -1.25 11.08 -12.74
N SER A 106 -1.92 11.72 -13.68
CA SER A 106 -2.36 13.11 -13.55
C SER A 106 -3.85 13.25 -13.86
N ASN A 107 -4.43 14.38 -13.45
CA ASN A 107 -5.86 14.70 -13.63
C ASN A 107 -6.80 13.72 -12.90
N LEU A 108 -6.36 13.22 -11.75
CA LEU A 108 -7.16 12.35 -10.90
C LEU A 108 -8.23 13.14 -10.12
N PRO A 109 -9.49 12.67 -10.04
CA PRO A 109 -10.47 13.26 -9.14
C PRO A 109 -10.02 13.12 -7.68
N TYR A 110 -10.49 14.00 -6.79
CA TYR A 110 -10.28 13.80 -5.36
C TYR A 110 -11.06 12.56 -4.90
N ASP A 111 -10.34 11.48 -4.56
CA ASP A 111 -10.93 10.23 -4.08
C ASP A 111 -9.89 9.33 -3.42
N SER A 112 -10.33 8.17 -2.92
CA SER A 112 -9.48 7.09 -2.43
C SER A 112 -8.99 6.21 -3.58
N TYR A 113 -7.71 5.87 -3.55
CA TYR A 113 -7.01 5.09 -4.55
C TYR A 113 -6.28 3.90 -3.93
N TYR A 114 -6.07 2.85 -4.71
CA TYR A 114 -5.14 1.77 -4.37
C TYR A 114 -4.50 1.16 -5.61
N LEU A 115 -3.35 0.49 -5.41
CA LEU A 115 -2.70 -0.31 -6.43
C LEU A 115 -3.11 -1.77 -6.31
N GLU A 116 -3.27 -2.43 -7.45
CA GLU A 116 -3.42 -3.88 -7.54
C GLU A 116 -2.39 -4.46 -8.51
N VAL A 117 -1.70 -5.51 -8.10
CA VAL A 117 -0.84 -6.27 -9.00
C VAL A 117 -1.70 -7.18 -9.88
N THR A 118 -1.92 -6.76 -11.12
CA THR A 118 -2.82 -7.46 -12.03
C THR A 118 -2.18 -8.65 -12.73
N LYS A 119 -0.85 -8.60 -12.95
CA LYS A 119 -0.12 -9.65 -13.68
C LYS A 119 1.38 -9.51 -13.45
N LEU A 120 2.08 -10.62 -13.16
CA LEU A 120 3.53 -10.69 -13.35
C LEU A 120 3.86 -11.19 -14.76
N GLY A 121 5.14 -11.11 -15.12
CA GLY A 121 5.68 -11.74 -16.30
C GLY A 121 5.34 -13.22 -16.42
N SER A 122 5.61 -13.76 -17.60
CA SER A 122 5.47 -15.17 -17.97
C SER A 122 6.69 -16.02 -17.62
N GLY A 123 6.54 -17.34 -17.78
CA GLY A 123 7.60 -18.34 -17.56
C GLY A 123 7.47 -19.13 -16.27
N CYS A 124 6.31 -19.04 -15.62
CA CYS A 124 6.00 -19.66 -14.33
C CYS A 124 4.52 -20.06 -14.31
N GLY A 125 4.20 -21.21 -13.71
CA GLY A 125 2.81 -21.68 -13.57
C GLY A 125 2.03 -20.91 -12.48
N ALA A 126 2.73 -20.47 -11.44
CA ALA A 126 2.24 -19.55 -10.42
C ALA A 126 3.37 -18.56 -10.13
N CYS A 127 3.39 -17.45 -10.87
CA CYS A 127 4.44 -16.46 -10.77
C CYS A 127 4.39 -15.77 -9.41
N THR A 128 5.48 -15.86 -8.66
CA THR A 128 5.68 -15.15 -7.40
C THR A 128 6.79 -14.15 -7.58
N GLY A 129 6.69 -13.01 -6.90
CA GLY A 129 7.75 -12.01 -6.87
C GLY A 129 7.57 -11.08 -5.68
N ALA A 130 8.58 -10.28 -5.43
CA ALA A 130 8.55 -9.22 -4.46
C ALA A 130 9.22 -7.95 -5.02
N ALA A 131 8.88 -6.83 -4.42
CA ALA A 131 9.64 -5.60 -4.55
C ALA A 131 10.26 -5.28 -3.18
N ASP A 132 11.53 -4.91 -3.18
CA ASP A 132 12.24 -4.47 -1.99
C ASP A 132 11.53 -3.28 -1.36
N LYS A 133 11.03 -2.35 -2.17
CA LYS A 133 10.26 -1.20 -1.70
C LYS A 133 9.22 -0.76 -2.73
N VAL A 134 8.04 -0.41 -2.22
CA VAL A 134 7.01 0.33 -2.95
C VAL A 134 6.75 1.63 -2.23
N SER A 135 6.59 2.72 -2.97
CA SER A 135 6.16 4.01 -2.41
C SER A 135 5.23 4.75 -3.36
N VAL A 136 4.30 5.50 -2.79
CA VAL A 136 3.47 6.46 -3.49
C VAL A 136 3.84 7.85 -2.99
N ASP A 137 4.01 8.77 -3.93
CA ASP A 137 4.19 10.19 -3.71
C ASP A 137 3.02 10.93 -4.38
N THR A 138 2.27 11.67 -3.57
CA THR A 138 1.13 12.50 -3.99
C THR A 138 1.50 13.97 -4.02
N THR A 139 2.77 14.32 -3.77
CA THR A 139 3.24 15.69 -3.93
C THR A 139 3.59 15.90 -5.40
N LEU A 140 2.81 16.75 -6.08
CA LEU A 140 3.28 17.33 -7.33
C LEU A 140 4.57 18.08 -6.98
N ALA A 141 5.72 17.60 -7.44
CA ALA A 141 6.96 18.34 -7.26
C ALA A 141 6.81 19.68 -8.01
N ASP A 142 6.62 20.75 -7.23
CA ASP A 142 6.51 22.16 -7.67
C ASP A 142 7.72 22.60 -8.50
#